data_AF-A0A7S1YXF2-F1
#
_entry.id   AF-A0A7S1YXF2-F1
#
_cell.length_a   1.000
_cell.length_b   1.000
_cell.length_c   1.000
_cell.angle_alpha   90.00
_cell.angle_beta   90.00
_cell.angle_gamma   90.00
#
_symmetry.space_group_name_H-M   'P 1'
#
loop_
_entity.id
_entity.type
_entity.pdbx_description
1 polymer ?
#
loop_
_entity_poly.entity_id
_entity_poly.type
_entity_poly.pdbx_seq_one_letter_code
_entity_poly.pdbx_strand_id
1 'polypeptide(L)'
;ISNDDLESFDPDPSSEHLEVAIEYLNEATAVQSGIFGETWSSMLHQSLQNNKVLLRFLKDDIRGFPRSDVGKQFEVVSKLIAGHQCRGKDRDVFYIEMGGFDHHSDMLNKLDDKLQDVESALRAFVTEMKGLGEWENIALIGVSEFSRTLTPNSGLGTDHAWAGNYFMMGGHVNGGRVLGTYPDDLTEKGQLTLGRGRLIPTTAW
;
A
#
# COMPACT_ATOMS: atom_id res chain seq x y z
N ILE A 1 23.63 -8.25 -38.25
CA ILE A 1 22.70 -8.06 -37.12
C ILE A 1 21.70 -7.03 -37.62
N SER A 2 20.57 -7.51 -38.13
CA SER A 2 19.53 -6.67 -38.75
C SER A 2 18.86 -5.85 -37.64
N ASN A 3 18.87 -4.53 -37.78
CA ASN A 3 18.10 -3.60 -36.95
C ASN A 3 16.77 -3.22 -37.63
N ASP A 4 16.39 -3.90 -38.70
CA ASP A 4 15.29 -3.47 -39.59
C ASP A 4 13.89 -3.94 -39.15
N ASP A 5 13.78 -4.67 -38.02
CA ASP A 5 12.51 -5.25 -37.53
C ASP A 5 12.06 -4.72 -36.16
N LEU A 6 12.62 -3.62 -35.66
CA LEU A 6 12.12 -2.99 -34.43
C LEU A 6 11.05 -1.97 -34.77
N GLU A 7 9.78 -2.39 -34.70
CA GLU A 7 8.65 -1.48 -34.71
C GLU A 7 8.81 -0.42 -33.60
N SER A 8 8.47 0.83 -33.92
CA SER A 8 8.54 1.93 -32.96
C SER A 8 7.57 1.67 -31.80
N PHE A 9 8.05 1.81 -30.57
CA PHE A 9 7.25 1.70 -29.35
C PHE A 9 5.96 2.55 -29.46
N ASP A 10 4.80 1.89 -29.41
CA ASP A 10 3.50 2.55 -29.46
C ASP A 10 3.27 3.35 -28.16
N PRO A 11 3.21 4.68 -28.21
CA PRO A 11 3.05 5.52 -27.03
C PRO A 11 1.60 5.57 -26.52
N ASP A 12 0.62 5.03 -27.25
CA ASP A 12 -0.80 5.03 -26.87
C ASP A 12 -1.48 3.67 -27.15
N PRO A 13 -1.17 2.62 -26.34
CA PRO A 13 -1.68 1.26 -26.53
C PRO A 13 -3.17 1.09 -26.13
N SER A 14 -3.98 2.14 -26.22
CA SER A 14 -5.32 2.19 -25.64
C SER A 14 -6.35 1.32 -26.41
N SER A 15 -6.63 0.16 -25.82
CA SER A 15 -7.81 -0.72 -25.96
C SER A 15 -8.18 -1.30 -27.33
N GLU A 16 -8.35 -0.53 -28.40
CA GLU A 16 -8.87 -1.06 -29.68
C GLU A 16 -7.77 -1.82 -30.44
N HIS A 17 -6.56 -1.27 -30.50
CA HIS A 17 -5.40 -1.96 -31.07
C HIS A 17 -4.90 -3.11 -30.20
N LEU A 18 -5.08 -3.02 -28.88
CA LEU A 18 -4.66 -4.06 -27.95
C LEU A 18 -5.58 -5.28 -28.04
N GLU A 19 -6.91 -5.08 -28.12
CA GLU A 19 -7.86 -6.20 -28.30
C GLU A 19 -7.59 -6.94 -29.62
N VAL A 20 -7.33 -6.21 -30.72
CA VAL A 20 -6.98 -6.83 -32.01
C VAL A 20 -5.63 -7.56 -31.97
N ALA A 21 -4.60 -6.97 -31.35
CA ALA A 21 -3.30 -7.62 -31.20
C ALA A 21 -3.38 -8.88 -30.33
N ILE A 22 -4.21 -8.85 -29.29
CA ILE A 22 -4.51 -9.98 -28.42
C ILE A 22 -5.28 -11.07 -29.15
N GLU A 23 -6.30 -10.70 -29.93
CA GLU A 23 -7.05 -11.64 -30.77
C GLU A 23 -6.11 -12.31 -31.76
N TYR A 24 -5.25 -11.54 -32.45
CA TYR A 24 -4.24 -12.07 -33.35
C TYR A 24 -3.25 -13.03 -32.64
N LEU A 25 -2.74 -12.66 -31.46
CA LEU A 25 -1.85 -13.52 -30.66
C LEU A 25 -2.55 -14.80 -30.15
N ASN A 26 -3.84 -14.71 -29.81
CA ASN A 26 -4.64 -15.88 -29.44
C ASN A 26 -4.93 -16.78 -30.64
N GLU A 27 -5.25 -16.21 -31.79
CA GLU A 27 -5.47 -16.91 -33.05
C GLU A 27 -4.19 -17.55 -33.62
N ALA A 28 -3.01 -17.05 -33.22
CA ALA A 28 -1.72 -17.67 -33.53
C ALA A 28 -1.50 -19.01 -32.79
N THR A 29 -2.35 -19.34 -31.81
CA THR A 29 -2.35 -20.65 -31.14
C THR A 29 -3.44 -21.55 -31.73
N ALA A 30 -3.06 -22.77 -32.11
CA ALA A 30 -3.95 -23.80 -32.63
C ALA A 30 -3.93 -25.03 -31.70
N VAL A 31 -4.86 -25.96 -31.91
CA VAL A 31 -4.91 -27.27 -31.20
C VAL A 31 -3.59 -28.06 -31.32
N GLN A 32 -2.77 -27.72 -32.32
CA GLN A 32 -1.45 -28.33 -32.57
C GLN A 32 -0.28 -27.57 -31.93
N SER A 33 -0.50 -26.38 -31.35
CA SER A 33 0.52 -25.58 -30.67
C SER A 33 0.99 -26.20 -29.35
N GLY A 34 0.36 -27.30 -28.93
CA GLY A 34 0.69 -28.05 -27.73
C GLY A 34 0.33 -27.30 -26.45
N ILE A 35 0.67 -27.92 -25.32
CA ILE A 35 0.30 -27.45 -23.98
C ILE A 35 0.76 -26.01 -23.70
N PHE A 36 1.88 -25.56 -24.28
CA PHE A 36 2.40 -24.20 -24.09
C PHE A 36 1.54 -23.14 -24.78
N GLY A 37 1.10 -23.39 -26.02
CA GLY A 37 0.20 -22.47 -26.73
C GLY A 37 -1.17 -22.37 -26.06
N GLU A 38 -1.74 -23.51 -25.66
CA GLU A 38 -3.00 -23.55 -24.92
C GLU A 38 -2.90 -22.84 -23.56
N THR A 39 -1.81 -23.08 -22.81
CA THR A 39 -1.59 -22.41 -21.52
C THR A 39 -1.44 -20.90 -21.70
N TRP A 40 -0.67 -20.45 -22.70
CA TRP A 40 -0.51 -19.03 -23.01
C TRP A 40 -1.85 -18.37 -23.32
N SER A 41 -2.63 -18.96 -24.22
CA SER A 41 -3.95 -18.43 -24.60
C SER A 41 -4.91 -18.36 -23.41
N SER A 42 -4.93 -19.41 -22.58
CA SER A 42 -5.74 -19.46 -21.35
C SER A 42 -5.32 -18.37 -20.36
N MET A 43 -4.02 -18.20 -20.11
CA MET A 43 -3.51 -17.16 -19.19
C MET A 43 -3.79 -15.74 -19.71
N LEU A 44 -3.66 -15.52 -21.02
CA LEU A 44 -3.97 -14.23 -21.64
C LEU A 44 -5.46 -13.90 -21.51
N HIS A 45 -6.34 -14.85 -21.86
CA HIS A 45 -7.78 -14.66 -21.72
C HIS A 45 -8.17 -14.38 -20.27
N GLN A 46 -7.65 -15.17 -19.32
CA GLN A 46 -7.91 -14.95 -17.89
C GLN A 46 -7.42 -13.57 -17.43
N SER A 47 -6.26 -13.12 -17.89
CA SER A 47 -5.71 -11.80 -17.54
C SER A 47 -6.60 -10.67 -18.04
N LEU A 48 -7.17 -10.79 -19.23
CA LEU A 48 -8.09 -9.79 -19.78
C LEU A 48 -9.41 -9.72 -19.03
N GLN A 49 -9.98 -10.88 -18.70
CA GLN A 49 -11.19 -10.93 -17.88
C GLN A 49 -10.93 -10.30 -16.50
N ASN A 50 -9.80 -10.64 -15.87
CA ASN A 50 -9.40 -10.05 -14.59
C ASN A 50 -9.25 -8.52 -14.68
N ASN A 51 -8.61 -8.02 -15.74
CA ASN A 51 -8.43 -6.58 -15.96
C ASN A 51 -9.76 -5.85 -16.21
N LYS A 52 -10.68 -6.45 -16.98
CA LYS A 52 -12.03 -5.89 -17.21
C LYS A 52 -12.79 -5.74 -15.90
N VAL A 53 -12.73 -6.74 -15.03
CA VAL A 53 -13.33 -6.69 -13.68
C VAL A 53 -12.68 -5.61 -12.82
N LEU A 54 -11.34 -5.53 -12.81
CA LEU A 54 -10.60 -4.52 -12.04
C LEU A 54 -10.95 -3.09 -12.47
N LEU A 55 -10.95 -2.82 -13.77
CA LEU A 55 -11.27 -1.50 -14.33
C LEU A 55 -12.68 -1.03 -13.98
N ARG A 56 -13.64 -1.95 -13.83
CA ARG A 56 -14.99 -1.61 -13.39
C ARG A 56 -14.96 -0.96 -12.00
N PHE A 57 -14.29 -1.60 -11.04
CA PHE A 57 -14.23 -1.10 -9.66
C PHE A 57 -13.39 0.17 -9.53
N LEU A 58 -12.31 0.30 -10.31
CA LEU A 58 -11.49 1.52 -10.29
C LEU A 58 -12.24 2.76 -10.80
N LYS A 59 -13.24 2.56 -11.67
CA LYS A 59 -14.11 3.62 -12.20
C LYS A 59 -15.23 4.04 -11.24
N ASP A 60 -15.54 3.23 -10.23
CA ASP A 60 -16.58 3.58 -9.25
C ASP A 60 -16.14 4.83 -8.47
N ASP A 61 -17.07 5.76 -8.31
CA ASP A 61 -16.84 7.05 -7.65
C ASP A 61 -17.01 6.88 -6.14
N ILE A 62 -15.99 6.33 -5.48
CA ILE A 62 -15.90 6.34 -4.01
C ILE A 62 -15.40 7.71 -3.58
N ARG A 63 -16.28 8.47 -2.92
CA ARG A 63 -16.00 9.84 -2.48
C ARG A 63 -15.59 9.88 -1.01
N GLY A 64 -14.84 10.91 -0.63
CA GLY A 64 -14.52 11.20 0.77
C GLY A 64 -13.07 10.89 1.18
N PHE A 65 -12.26 10.34 0.29
CA PHE A 65 -10.82 10.20 0.51
C PHE A 65 -10.09 11.54 0.30
N PRO A 66 -9.05 11.85 1.10
CA PRO A 66 -8.25 13.04 0.92
C PRO A 66 -7.40 12.95 -0.37
N ARG A 67 -7.00 14.10 -0.90
CA ARG A 67 -6.20 14.19 -2.14
C ARG A 67 -4.70 13.89 -1.94
N SER A 68 -4.28 13.61 -0.71
CA SER A 68 -2.91 13.16 -0.43
C SER A 68 -2.65 11.82 -1.11
N ASP A 69 -1.39 11.51 -1.39
CA ASP A 69 -1.04 10.28 -2.13
C ASP A 69 -1.39 9.01 -1.34
N VAL A 70 -1.27 9.05 -0.01
CA VAL A 70 -1.75 7.98 0.86
C VAL A 70 -3.28 7.86 0.82
N GLY A 71 -4.00 8.98 0.76
CA GLY A 71 -5.46 9.01 0.58
C GLY A 71 -5.92 8.33 -0.70
N LYS A 72 -5.29 8.65 -1.83
CA LYS A 72 -5.56 8.00 -3.13
C LYS A 72 -5.27 6.50 -3.10
N GLN A 73 -4.20 6.08 -2.44
CA GLN A 73 -3.88 4.66 -2.29
C GLN A 73 -4.96 3.92 -1.49
N PHE A 74 -5.40 4.50 -0.36
CA PHE A 74 -6.51 3.95 0.41
C PHE A 74 -7.83 3.92 -0.37
N GLU A 75 -8.09 4.92 -1.21
CA GLU A 75 -9.25 4.93 -2.10
C GLU A 75 -9.22 3.73 -3.07
N VAL A 76 -8.08 3.51 -3.73
CA VAL A 76 -7.90 2.37 -4.65
C VAL A 76 -8.04 1.04 -3.91
N VAL A 77 -7.42 0.88 -2.75
CA VAL A 77 -7.57 -0.34 -1.93
C VAL A 77 -9.02 -0.56 -1.52
N SER A 78 -9.76 0.50 -1.18
CA SER A 78 -11.17 0.41 -0.83
C SER A 78 -12.02 -0.10 -2.00
N LYS A 79 -11.76 0.37 -3.22
CA LYS A 79 -12.42 -0.11 -4.45
C LYS A 79 -12.11 -1.59 -4.71
N LEU A 80 -10.87 -2.02 -4.48
CA LEU A 80 -10.48 -3.41 -4.63
C LEU A 80 -11.18 -4.30 -3.60
N ILE A 81 -11.23 -3.88 -2.33
CA ILE A 81 -11.97 -4.59 -1.27
C ILE A 81 -13.44 -4.70 -1.63
N ALA A 82 -14.11 -3.61 -2.04
CA ALA A 82 -15.51 -3.64 -2.45
C ALA A 82 -15.80 -4.67 -3.56
N GLY A 83 -14.85 -4.87 -4.48
CA GLY A 83 -14.97 -5.82 -5.57
C GLY A 83 -14.47 -7.24 -5.28
N HIS A 84 -14.09 -7.58 -4.04
CA HIS A 84 -13.37 -8.82 -3.74
C HIS A 84 -14.12 -10.10 -4.19
N GLN A 85 -15.45 -10.15 -4.01
CA GLN A 85 -16.28 -11.29 -4.42
C GLN A 85 -16.27 -11.48 -5.94
N CYS A 86 -16.42 -10.40 -6.71
CA CYS A 86 -16.38 -10.46 -8.18
C CYS A 86 -14.98 -10.78 -8.70
N ARG A 87 -13.92 -10.43 -7.95
CA ARG A 87 -12.54 -10.84 -8.24
C ARG A 87 -12.25 -12.28 -7.80
N GLY A 88 -13.20 -12.97 -7.17
CA GLY A 88 -13.02 -14.32 -6.64
C GLY A 88 -11.94 -14.37 -5.55
N LYS A 89 -11.87 -13.35 -4.70
CA LYS A 89 -10.86 -13.22 -3.64
C LYS A 89 -11.50 -13.37 -2.27
N ASP A 90 -11.14 -14.45 -1.59
CA ASP A 90 -11.50 -14.68 -0.19
C ASP A 90 -10.52 -14.01 0.79
N ARG A 91 -9.29 -13.75 0.33
CA ARG A 91 -8.24 -13.09 1.10
C ARG A 91 -7.31 -12.33 0.16
N ASP A 92 -7.18 -11.04 0.42
CA ASP A 92 -6.21 -10.17 -0.23
C ASP A 92 -5.24 -9.58 0.78
N VAL A 93 -4.07 -9.21 0.29
CA VAL A 93 -3.08 -8.40 1.02
C VAL A 93 -2.76 -7.22 0.14
N PHE A 94 -2.92 -6.02 0.70
CA PHE A 94 -2.60 -4.77 0.03
C PHE A 94 -1.45 -4.09 0.76
N TYR A 95 -0.57 -3.45 -0.01
CA TYR A 95 0.52 -2.65 0.52
C TYR A 95 0.26 -1.18 0.16
N ILE A 96 0.34 -0.31 1.16
CA ILE A 96 0.20 1.14 1.02
C ILE A 96 1.49 1.74 1.56
N GLU A 97 2.11 2.62 0.80
CA GLU A 97 3.35 3.27 1.17
C GLU A 97 3.15 4.76 1.36
N MET A 98 3.74 5.31 2.42
CA MET A 98 3.82 6.74 2.62
C MET A 98 5.27 7.12 2.94
N GLY A 99 5.93 7.77 2.00
CA GLY A 99 7.28 8.28 2.18
C GLY A 99 7.35 9.67 2.80
N GLY A 100 8.58 10.16 2.99
CA GLY A 100 8.85 11.51 3.47
C GLY A 100 8.76 11.64 4.99
N PHE A 101 9.32 10.68 5.74
CA PHE A 101 9.46 10.75 7.19
C PHE A 101 10.91 11.04 7.64
N ASP A 102 11.86 11.15 6.70
CA ASP A 102 13.28 11.36 6.99
C ASP A 102 13.67 12.85 7.15
N HIS A 103 13.03 13.51 8.13
CA HIS A 103 13.24 14.92 8.43
C HIS A 103 14.50 15.22 9.26
N HIS A 104 15.62 15.48 8.61
CA HIS A 104 16.83 15.99 9.29
C HIS A 104 16.80 17.49 9.58
N SER A 105 15.71 18.18 9.22
CA SER A 105 15.42 19.56 9.58
C SER A 105 13.92 19.80 9.64
N ASP A 106 13.52 20.78 10.46
CA ASP A 106 12.12 21.22 10.62
C ASP A 106 11.16 20.05 10.87
N MET A 107 11.57 19.13 11.76
CA MET A 107 10.91 17.83 11.89
C MET A 107 9.48 17.95 12.44
N LEU A 108 9.24 18.87 13.38
CA LEU A 108 7.93 19.02 14.03
C LEU A 108 6.83 19.43 13.05
N ASN A 109 7.07 20.47 12.24
CA ASN A 109 6.08 20.96 11.28
C ASN A 109 5.79 19.92 10.21
N LYS A 110 6.85 19.33 9.62
CA LYS A 110 6.68 18.29 8.60
C LYS A 110 6.02 17.03 9.16
N LEU A 111 6.29 16.66 10.41
CA LEU A 111 5.62 15.53 11.02
C LEU A 111 4.13 15.82 11.26
N ASP A 112 3.78 17.04 11.68
CA ASP A 112 2.38 17.45 11.85
C ASP A 112 1.59 17.31 10.55
N ASP A 113 2.11 17.85 9.43
CA ASP A 113 1.50 17.70 8.11
C ASP A 113 1.32 16.21 7.73
N LYS A 114 2.36 15.39 7.96
CA LYS A 114 2.31 13.95 7.67
C LYS A 114 1.29 13.21 8.51
N LEU A 115 1.17 13.54 9.79
CA LEU A 115 0.19 12.91 10.68
C LEU A 115 -1.24 13.29 10.31
N GLN A 116 -1.49 14.52 9.83
CA GLN A 116 -2.79 14.93 9.30
C GLN A 116 -3.18 14.13 8.04
N ASP A 117 -2.24 13.89 7.13
CA ASP A 117 -2.46 13.04 5.95
C ASP A 117 -2.79 11.59 6.35
N VAL A 118 -2.06 11.01 7.30
CA VAL A 118 -2.33 9.66 7.83
C VAL A 118 -3.70 9.61 8.50
N GLU A 119 -4.01 10.57 9.37
CA GLU A 119 -5.25 10.62 10.11
C GLU A 119 -6.46 10.70 9.17
N SER A 120 -6.43 11.63 8.21
CA SER A 120 -7.52 11.85 7.27
C SER A 120 -7.73 10.64 6.35
N ALA A 121 -6.66 10.00 5.88
CA ALA A 121 -6.75 8.82 5.03
C ALA A 121 -7.29 7.59 5.79
N LEU A 122 -6.79 7.34 7.01
CA LEU A 122 -7.30 6.26 7.86
C LEU A 122 -8.77 6.48 8.24
N ARG A 123 -9.15 7.71 8.56
CA ARG A 123 -10.54 8.06 8.89
C ARG A 123 -11.48 7.81 7.71
N ALA A 124 -11.08 8.21 6.50
CA ALA A 124 -11.85 7.94 5.28
C ALA A 124 -11.95 6.43 5.02
N PHE A 125 -10.84 5.70 5.12
CA PHE A 125 -10.80 4.25 4.95
C PHE A 125 -11.74 3.52 5.92
N VAL A 126 -11.66 3.82 7.22
CA VAL A 126 -12.55 3.21 8.22
C VAL A 126 -14.01 3.52 7.95
N THR A 127 -14.31 4.76 7.55
CA THR A 127 -15.69 5.18 7.24
C THR A 127 -16.24 4.39 6.05
N GLU A 128 -15.45 4.28 4.99
CA GLU A 128 -15.83 3.54 3.77
C GLU A 128 -16.01 2.05 4.05
N MET A 129 -15.04 1.40 4.71
CA MET A 129 -15.11 -0.02 5.00
C MET A 129 -16.29 -0.37 5.92
N LYS A 130 -16.67 0.52 6.85
CA LYS A 130 -17.90 0.37 7.64
C LYS A 130 -19.15 0.56 6.79
N GLY A 131 -19.16 1.54 5.88
CA GLY A 131 -20.26 1.78 4.95
C GLY A 131 -20.52 0.60 4.02
N LEU A 132 -19.45 -0.08 3.58
CA LEU A 132 -19.52 -1.30 2.76
C LEU A 132 -19.85 -2.56 3.56
N GLY A 133 -19.82 -2.52 4.90
CA GLY A 133 -20.00 -3.70 5.75
C GLY A 133 -18.79 -4.63 5.80
N GLU A 134 -17.62 -4.19 5.32
CA GLU A 134 -16.40 -4.99 5.21
C GLU A 134 -15.44 -4.80 6.39
N TRP A 135 -15.69 -3.84 7.28
CA TRP A 135 -14.79 -3.50 8.38
C TRP A 135 -14.43 -4.69 9.29
N GLU A 136 -15.36 -5.62 9.50
CA GLU A 136 -15.15 -6.82 10.32
C GLU A 136 -14.18 -7.84 9.67
N ASN A 137 -13.95 -7.73 8.36
CA ASN A 137 -13.08 -8.62 7.59
C ASN A 137 -11.67 -8.05 7.38
N ILE A 138 -11.35 -6.91 7.99
CA ILE A 138 -10.12 -6.16 7.74
C ILE A 138 -9.20 -6.17 8.96
N ALA A 139 -7.91 -6.37 8.70
CA ALA A 139 -6.82 -6.06 9.63
C ALA A 139 -5.80 -5.17 8.91
N LEU A 140 -5.69 -3.92 9.36
CA LEU A 140 -4.72 -2.95 8.90
C LEU A 140 -3.56 -2.91 9.90
N ILE A 141 -2.33 -2.99 9.40
CA ILE A 141 -1.11 -2.91 10.20
C ILE A 141 -0.29 -1.73 9.68
N GLY A 142 -0.01 -0.75 10.55
CA GLY A 142 0.86 0.37 10.27
C GLY A 142 2.25 0.11 10.84
N VAL A 143 3.25 0.04 9.94
CA VAL A 143 4.66 -0.14 10.29
C VAL A 143 5.53 0.97 9.70
N SER A 144 6.76 1.05 10.20
CA SER A 144 7.79 1.98 9.74
C SER A 144 9.13 1.26 9.68
N GLU A 145 9.91 1.52 8.63
CA GLU A 145 11.20 0.88 8.35
C GLU A 145 12.31 1.35 9.29
N PHE A 146 12.17 2.56 9.84
CA PHE A 146 13.12 3.16 10.76
C PHE A 146 12.38 4.00 11.80
N SER A 147 13.07 4.34 12.88
CA SER A 147 12.56 5.28 13.88
C SER A 147 13.45 6.52 13.97
N ARG A 148 13.03 7.50 14.77
CA ARG A 148 13.74 8.77 14.94
C ARG A 148 14.22 8.97 16.37
N THR A 149 15.35 9.63 16.54
CA THR A 149 15.87 9.98 17.88
C THR A 149 14.93 10.93 18.62
N LEU A 150 14.78 10.77 19.93
CA LEU A 150 13.99 11.69 20.76
C LEU A 150 14.63 13.08 20.90
N THR A 151 15.95 13.16 20.78
CA THR A 151 16.69 14.42 20.88
C THR A 151 16.89 15.06 19.50
N PRO A 152 16.84 16.39 19.39
CA PRO A 152 17.07 17.08 18.13
C PRO A 152 18.54 17.02 17.70
N ASN A 153 18.77 17.14 16.40
CA ASN A 153 20.07 17.40 15.81
C ASN A 153 20.29 18.92 15.59
N SER A 154 21.45 19.31 15.05
CA SER A 154 21.81 20.71 14.83
C SER A 154 20.95 21.44 13.80
N GLY A 155 20.14 20.71 13.02
CA GLY A 155 19.27 21.24 11.97
C GLY A 155 17.82 21.45 12.38
N LEU A 156 17.49 21.36 13.69
CA LEU A 156 16.11 21.31 14.20
C LEU A 156 15.31 20.10 13.66
N GLY A 157 16.01 19.04 13.25
CA GLY A 157 15.43 17.75 12.93
C GLY A 157 15.86 16.68 13.93
N THR A 158 15.76 15.43 13.51
CA THR A 158 16.18 14.26 14.30
C THR A 158 16.98 13.30 13.43
N ASP A 159 17.79 12.45 14.07
CA ASP A 159 18.56 11.40 13.40
C ASP A 159 17.79 10.07 13.44
N HIS A 160 18.35 9.03 12.81
CA HIS A 160 17.73 7.70 12.78
C HIS A 160 17.92 6.96 14.12
N ALA A 161 16.93 6.14 14.48
CA ALA A 161 16.87 5.35 15.70
C ALA A 161 16.14 4.01 15.48
N TRP A 162 16.02 3.22 16.54
CA TRP A 162 15.47 1.85 16.47
C TRP A 162 14.08 1.70 17.10
N ALA A 163 13.81 2.40 18.21
CA ALA A 163 12.51 2.31 18.86
C ALA A 163 11.47 3.24 18.24
N GLY A 164 10.33 2.66 17.91
CA GLY A 164 9.16 3.36 17.39
C GLY A 164 7.87 2.66 17.82
N ASN A 165 6.75 3.13 17.29
CA ASN A 165 5.45 2.55 17.53
C ASN A 165 4.90 1.96 16.24
N TYR A 166 4.31 0.78 16.34
CA TYR A 166 3.48 0.18 15.31
C TYR A 166 2.06 0.10 15.82
N PHE A 167 1.08 0.12 14.91
CA PHE A 167 -0.32 -0.02 15.29
C PHE A 167 -1.03 -1.03 14.40
N MET A 168 -2.11 -1.59 14.94
CA MET A 168 -3.00 -2.49 14.21
C MET A 168 -4.45 -2.10 14.52
N MET A 169 -5.31 -2.13 13.51
CA MET A 169 -6.73 -1.82 13.64
C MET A 169 -7.57 -2.63 12.66
N GLY A 170 -8.83 -2.85 12.99
CA GLY A 170 -9.76 -3.66 12.21
C GLY A 170 -10.98 -4.04 13.05
N GLY A 171 -12.07 -4.51 12.45
CA GLY A 171 -13.29 -4.83 13.20
C GLY A 171 -13.10 -5.98 14.20
N HIS A 172 -12.48 -7.07 13.75
CA HIS A 172 -12.16 -8.23 14.60
C HIS A 172 -10.77 -8.17 15.26
N VAL A 173 -10.02 -7.07 15.11
CA VAL A 173 -8.77 -6.90 15.86
C VAL A 173 -9.13 -6.66 17.33
N ASN A 174 -8.59 -7.47 18.24
CA ASN A 174 -8.74 -7.29 19.69
C ASN A 174 -7.93 -6.06 20.17
N GLY A 175 -8.46 -4.87 19.85
CA GLY A 175 -7.85 -3.58 20.12
C GLY A 175 -7.99 -3.13 21.57
N GLY A 176 -7.76 -1.82 21.82
CA GLY A 176 -7.77 -1.26 23.18
C GLY A 176 -6.59 -1.71 24.04
N ARG A 177 -5.52 -2.20 23.41
CA ARG A 177 -4.34 -2.78 24.06
C ARG A 177 -3.09 -2.09 23.55
N VAL A 178 -2.19 -1.77 24.48
CA VAL A 178 -0.80 -1.43 24.17
C VAL A 178 0.01 -2.69 24.44
N LEU A 179 0.71 -3.17 23.42
CA LEU A 179 1.66 -4.27 23.57
C LEU A 179 3.05 -3.68 23.80
N GLY A 180 3.82 -4.35 24.66
CA GLY A 180 5.09 -3.82 25.17
C GLY A 180 4.90 -2.82 26.31
N THR A 181 6.02 -2.25 26.75
CA THR A 181 6.06 -1.30 27.86
C THR A 181 6.64 0.02 27.36
N TYR A 182 5.89 1.09 27.54
CA TYR A 182 6.38 2.44 27.27
C TYR A 182 7.48 2.78 28.28
N PRO A 183 8.65 3.30 27.85
CA PRO A 183 9.73 3.63 28.78
C PRO A 183 9.30 4.68 29.80
N ASP A 184 9.59 4.43 31.07
CA ASP A 184 9.33 5.30 32.21
C ASP A 184 10.39 6.39 32.38
N ASP A 185 11.61 6.15 31.87
CA ASP A 185 12.70 7.12 31.82
C ASP A 185 13.23 7.31 30.40
N LEU A 186 12.95 8.47 29.81
CA LEU A 186 13.41 8.88 28.48
C LEU A 186 14.71 9.71 28.52
N THR A 187 15.33 9.89 29.69
CA THR A 187 16.57 10.64 29.82
C THR A 187 17.76 9.83 29.30
N GLU A 188 18.89 10.49 29.10
CA GLU A 188 20.17 9.84 28.74
C GLU A 188 20.71 8.88 29.82
N LYS A 189 20.07 8.81 31.01
CA LYS A 189 20.41 7.87 32.07
C LYS A 189 19.45 6.67 32.15
N GLY A 190 18.37 6.69 31.39
CA GLY A 190 17.38 5.61 31.37
C GLY A 190 17.97 4.28 30.93
N GLN A 191 17.50 3.17 31.49
CA GLN A 191 18.10 1.86 31.22
C GLN A 191 17.97 1.40 29.76
N LEU A 192 16.95 1.92 29.06
CA LEU A 192 16.69 1.60 27.65
C LEU A 192 17.35 2.57 26.68
N THR A 193 18.11 3.57 27.17
CA THR A 193 18.78 4.55 26.30
C THR A 193 20.15 4.08 25.83
N LEU A 194 20.45 4.35 24.57
CA LEU A 194 21.76 4.14 23.94
C LEU A 194 22.47 5.49 23.66
N GLY A 195 21.98 6.54 24.31
CA GLY A 195 22.40 7.91 24.12
C GLY A 195 21.92 8.53 22.81
N ARG A 196 21.93 9.88 22.76
CA ARG A 196 21.40 10.68 21.64
C ARG A 196 19.91 10.37 21.37
N GLY A 197 19.14 10.15 22.43
CA GLY A 197 17.71 9.84 22.34
C GLY A 197 17.36 8.56 21.56
N ARG A 198 18.29 7.61 21.41
CA ARG A 198 18.02 6.28 20.85
C ARG A 198 17.57 5.34 21.96
N LEU A 199 16.49 4.62 21.75
CA LEU A 199 15.94 3.68 22.72
C LEU A 199 15.94 2.25 22.19
N ILE A 200 16.01 1.29 23.11
CA ILE A 200 15.81 -0.14 22.87
C ILE A 200 14.33 -0.48 23.09
N PRO A 201 13.62 -1.06 22.11
CA PRO A 201 12.26 -1.55 22.31
C PRO A 201 12.20 -2.64 23.38
N THR A 202 11.17 -2.61 24.23
CA THR A 202 10.90 -3.67 25.22
C THR A 202 10.23 -4.89 24.62
N THR A 203 9.77 -4.79 23.37
CA THR A 203 9.11 -5.86 22.63
C THR A 203 9.60 -5.80 21.20
N ALA A 204 10.02 -6.95 20.68
CA ALA A 204 10.34 -7.08 19.27
C ALA A 204 9.06 -6.94 18.45
N TRP A 205 9.20 -6.44 17.23
CA TRP A 205 8.21 -6.65 16.17
C TRP A 205 7.88 -8.15 15.99
#